data_AF-A0A520WQ77-F1
#
_entry.id   AF-A0A520WQ77-F1
#
_cell.length_a   1.000
_cell.length_b   1.000
_cell.length_c   1.000
_cell.angle_alpha   90.00
_cell.angle_beta   90.00
_cell.angle_gamma   90.00
#
_symmetry.space_group_name_H-M   'P 1'
#
loop_
_entity.id
_entity.type
_entity.pdbx_description
1 polymer ?
#
loop_
_entity_poly.entity_id
_entity_poly.type
_entity_poly.pdbx_seq_one_letter_code
_entity_poly.pdbx_strand_id
1 'polypeptide(L)'
;MSSIPRHWHPRQEIVQRGDCVIVDIDGVLADAAHRQHYLDPPWRDWDGFFAECGGDNVFEENRMLLELLDPELTIVLLTSRPTWIQKATLDWLNRNNIRYDLLIMRPLGDFQASPGFKRDETESLRRLGHIPVLAIDDDMRNVRMYRSESIPTIFLDSGYHPH
;
A
#
# COMPACT_ATOMS: atom_id res chain seq x y z
N MET A 1 -7.04 -24.78 -8.31
CA MET A 1 -5.96 -23.83 -7.99
C MET A 1 -6.49 -22.44 -8.28
N SER A 2 -6.83 -21.64 -7.26
CA SER A 2 -7.25 -20.27 -7.49
C SER A 2 -6.06 -19.48 -8.01
N SER A 3 -6.13 -18.98 -9.24
CA SER A 3 -5.11 -18.08 -9.79
C SER A 3 -5.06 -16.81 -8.95
N ILE A 4 -3.86 -16.35 -8.62
CA ILE A 4 -3.64 -15.05 -7.98
C ILE A 4 -4.25 -13.95 -8.88
N PRO A 5 -4.94 -12.94 -8.33
CA PRO A 5 -5.51 -11.85 -9.12
C PRO A 5 -4.45 -11.09 -9.94
N ARG A 6 -4.83 -10.52 -11.09
CA ARG A 6 -3.86 -9.87 -12.00
C ARG A 6 -3.22 -8.58 -11.44
N HIS A 7 -3.89 -7.94 -10.49
CA HIS A 7 -3.41 -6.73 -9.80
C HIS A 7 -2.56 -7.04 -8.57
N TRP A 8 -2.27 -8.32 -8.33
CA TRP A 8 -1.30 -8.78 -7.36
C TRP A 8 0.01 -9.05 -8.08
N HIS A 9 1.08 -8.48 -7.55
CA HIS A 9 2.41 -8.50 -8.12
C HIS A 9 3.38 -9.08 -7.07
N PRO A 10 3.49 -10.42 -6.99
CA PRO A 10 4.50 -11.07 -6.18
C PRO A 10 5.90 -10.62 -6.61
N ARG A 11 6.79 -10.35 -5.65
CA ARG A 11 8.20 -10.07 -5.94
C ARG A 11 8.96 -11.34 -6.34
N GLN A 12 8.53 -12.49 -5.82
CA GLN A 12 9.06 -13.81 -6.14
C GLN A 12 7.90 -14.76 -6.50
N GLU A 13 8.21 -15.88 -7.17
CA GLU A 13 7.19 -16.87 -7.58
C GLU A 13 6.40 -17.45 -6.40
N ILE A 14 7.02 -17.51 -5.21
CA ILE A 14 6.41 -18.02 -3.99
C ILE A 14 6.35 -16.89 -2.97
N VAL A 15 5.15 -16.53 -2.55
CA VAL A 15 4.92 -15.71 -1.36
C VAL A 15 4.61 -16.65 -0.20
N GLN A 16 5.36 -16.55 0.89
CA GLN A 16 5.10 -17.39 2.06
C GLN A 16 3.70 -17.11 2.63
N ARG A 17 3.03 -18.19 3.07
CA ARG A 17 1.75 -18.11 3.77
C ARG A 17 1.99 -18.02 5.27
N GLY A 18 0.99 -17.55 6.00
CA GLY A 18 1.10 -17.29 7.44
C GLY A 18 1.02 -15.79 7.73
N ASP A 19 1.62 -15.38 8.83
CA ASP A 19 1.54 -14.01 9.32
C ASP A 19 2.13 -13.02 8.31
N CYS A 20 1.42 -11.90 8.11
CA CYS A 20 1.87 -10.83 7.25
C CYS A 20 1.56 -9.44 7.83
N VAL A 21 2.36 -8.46 7.41
CA VAL A 21 2.14 -7.04 7.69
C VAL A 21 1.65 -6.38 6.42
N ILE A 22 0.56 -5.62 6.54
CA ILE A 22 0.04 -4.78 5.46
C ILE A 22 0.61 -3.38 5.63
N VAL A 23 1.19 -2.82 4.56
CA VAL A 23 1.83 -1.51 4.58
C VAL A 23 1.32 -0.68 3.40
N ASP A 24 0.84 0.53 3.65
CA ASP A 24 0.56 1.47 2.56
C ASP A 24 1.87 2.01 1.93
N ILE A 25 1.76 2.62 0.75
CA ILE A 25 2.88 3.27 0.09
C ILE A 25 2.82 4.78 0.28
N ASP A 26 1.78 5.42 -0.24
CA ASP A 26 1.66 6.88 -0.24
C ASP A 26 1.46 7.39 1.19
N GLY A 27 2.26 8.35 1.65
CA GLY A 27 2.18 8.85 3.03
C GLY A 27 2.79 7.94 4.10
N VAL A 28 3.21 6.72 3.74
CA VAL A 28 3.86 5.75 4.64
C VAL A 28 5.30 5.46 4.22
N LEU A 29 5.52 4.97 3.00
CA LEU A 29 6.87 4.72 2.47
C LEU A 29 7.32 5.84 1.55
N ALA A 30 6.38 6.38 0.78
CA ALA A 30 6.60 7.40 -0.22
C ALA A 30 6.07 8.75 0.28
N ASP A 31 6.95 9.74 0.35
CA ASP A 31 6.58 11.13 0.57
C ASP A 31 5.94 11.68 -0.72
N ALA A 32 4.62 11.87 -0.65
CA ALA A 32 3.81 12.37 -1.74
C ALA A 32 3.60 13.91 -1.68
N ALA A 33 4.33 14.65 -0.84
CA ALA A 33 4.16 16.09 -0.63
C ALA A 33 4.13 16.87 -1.94
N HIS A 34 5.11 16.63 -2.83
CA HIS A 34 5.29 17.43 -4.04
C HIS A 34 4.11 17.32 -5.01
N ARG A 35 3.30 16.28 -4.88
CA ARG A 35 2.13 16.02 -5.73
C ARG A 35 0.79 16.23 -5.01
N GLN A 36 0.76 16.60 -3.73
CA GLN A 36 -0.50 16.90 -3.04
C GLN A 36 -1.31 18.03 -3.70
N HIS A 37 -0.63 18.98 -4.36
CA HIS A 37 -1.27 20.09 -5.05
C HIS A 37 -2.25 19.66 -6.17
N TYR A 38 -2.11 18.44 -6.72
CA TYR A 38 -3.08 17.89 -7.67
C TYR A 38 -4.44 17.61 -7.03
N LEU A 39 -4.50 17.46 -5.70
CA LEU A 39 -5.71 17.12 -4.94
C LEU A 39 -6.36 18.33 -4.26
N ASP A 40 -5.80 19.52 -4.50
CA ASP A 40 -6.34 20.77 -3.97
C ASP A 40 -7.70 21.11 -4.61
N PRO A 41 -8.62 21.73 -3.85
CA PRO A 41 -9.88 22.20 -4.41
C PRO A 41 -9.64 23.30 -5.46
N PRO A 42 -10.56 23.50 -6.43
CA PRO A 42 -11.90 22.92 -6.47
C PRO A 42 -12.01 21.56 -7.18
N TRP A 43 -10.97 21.11 -7.88
CA TRP A 43 -11.00 19.88 -8.68
C TRP A 43 -9.78 19.02 -8.39
N ARG A 44 -10.00 17.76 -8.02
CA ARG A 44 -8.93 16.79 -7.79
C ARG A 44 -8.51 16.12 -9.10
N ASP A 45 -7.26 16.29 -9.47
CA ASP A 45 -6.61 15.59 -10.58
C ASP A 45 -5.89 14.34 -10.08
N TRP A 46 -6.63 13.24 -9.96
CA TRP A 46 -6.06 11.97 -9.54
C TRP A 46 -5.07 11.39 -10.56
N ASP A 47 -5.27 11.65 -11.85
CA ASP A 47 -4.39 11.10 -12.89
C ASP A 47 -3.02 11.78 -12.82
N GLY A 48 -2.99 13.12 -12.70
CA GLY A 48 -1.77 13.88 -12.44
C GLY A 48 -1.09 13.49 -11.13
N PHE A 49 -1.88 13.34 -10.05
CA PHE A 49 -1.36 12.87 -8.76
C PHE A 49 -0.66 11.52 -8.85
N PHE A 50 -1.20 10.55 -9.60
CA PHE A 50 -0.58 9.23 -9.72
C PHE A 50 0.57 9.20 -10.72
N ALA A 51 0.51 10.01 -11.80
CA ALA A 51 1.55 10.08 -12.81
C ALA A 51 2.92 10.52 -12.23
N GLU A 52 2.91 11.40 -11.22
CA GLU A 52 4.11 11.96 -10.60
C GLU A 52 4.71 11.12 -9.46
N CYS A 53 4.16 9.93 -9.17
CA CYS A 53 4.62 9.09 -8.05
C CYS A 53 6.08 8.59 -8.19
N GLY A 54 6.65 8.64 -9.40
CA GLY A 54 8.03 8.24 -9.64
C GLY A 54 9.08 9.18 -9.02
N GLY A 55 8.67 10.38 -8.62
CA GLY A 55 9.50 11.41 -7.99
C GLY A 55 9.38 11.50 -6.46
N ASP A 56 8.61 10.61 -5.83
CA ASP A 56 8.43 10.60 -4.38
C ASP A 56 9.77 10.40 -3.65
N ASN A 57 10.01 11.14 -2.57
CA ASN A 57 11.08 10.82 -1.63
C ASN A 57 10.69 9.62 -0.77
N VAL A 58 11.65 9.02 -0.07
CA VAL A 58 11.40 7.92 0.87
C VAL A 58 11.32 8.46 2.29
N PHE A 59 10.35 8.01 3.07
CA PHE A 59 10.40 8.11 4.53
C PHE A 59 11.38 7.07 5.07
N GLU A 60 12.65 7.47 5.24
CA GLU A 60 13.76 6.55 5.58
C GLU A 60 13.54 5.80 6.90
N GLU A 61 12.91 6.43 7.89
CA GLU A 61 12.52 5.80 9.14
C GLU A 61 11.56 4.62 8.94
N ASN A 62 10.61 4.75 8.01
CA ASN A 62 9.61 3.73 7.73
C ASN A 62 10.20 2.62 6.86
N ARG A 63 11.09 2.98 5.91
CA ARG A 63 11.90 1.98 5.18
C ARG A 63 12.75 1.16 6.16
N MET A 64 13.44 1.82 7.10
CA MET A 64 14.26 1.14 8.11
C MET A 64 13.42 0.26 9.03
N LEU A 65 12.22 0.70 9.43
CA LEU A 65 11.30 -0.12 10.19
C LEU A 65 11.02 -1.45 9.49
N LEU A 66 10.79 -1.45 8.17
CA LEU A 66 10.56 -2.69 7.41
C LEU A 66 11.81 -3.59 7.38
N GLU A 67 13.01 -3.02 7.31
CA GLU A 67 14.26 -3.80 7.38
C GLU A 67 14.46 -4.48 8.74
N LEU A 68 13.95 -3.87 9.82
CA LEU A 68 14.06 -4.41 11.18
C LEU A 68 13.02 -5.49 11.51
N LEU A 69 11.98 -5.66 10.68
CA LEU A 69 11.00 -6.73 10.87
C LEU A 69 11.66 -8.10 10.65
N ASP A 70 11.12 -9.13 11.29
CA ASP A 70 11.60 -10.51 11.14
C ASP A 70 11.71 -10.88 9.64
N PRO A 71 12.85 -11.40 9.14
CA PRO A 71 13.03 -11.78 7.74
C PRO A 71 12.00 -12.77 7.20
N GLU A 72 11.40 -13.61 8.04
CA GLU A 72 10.38 -14.60 7.65
C GLU A 72 8.98 -13.97 7.53
N LEU A 73 8.78 -12.77 8.05
CA LEU A 73 7.50 -12.07 8.00
C LEU A 73 7.23 -11.55 6.58
N THR A 74 6.08 -11.94 6.03
CA THR A 74 5.65 -11.48 4.71
C THR A 74 5.20 -10.02 4.77
N ILE A 75 5.79 -9.17 3.94
CA ILE A 75 5.42 -7.76 3.80
C ILE A 75 4.55 -7.58 2.56
N VAL A 76 3.29 -7.22 2.77
CA VAL A 76 2.31 -6.92 1.72
C VAL A 76 2.16 -5.41 1.59
N LEU A 77 2.58 -4.86 0.46
CA LEU A 77 2.25 -3.48 0.09
C LEU A 77 0.85 -3.45 -0.51
N LEU A 78 -0.10 -2.79 0.16
CA LEU A 78 -1.48 -2.66 -0.32
C LEU A 78 -1.80 -1.18 -0.56
N THR A 79 -1.75 -0.78 -1.83
CA THR A 79 -1.81 0.61 -2.25
C THR A 79 -3.04 0.92 -3.09
N SER A 80 -3.56 2.15 -2.94
CA SER A 80 -4.60 2.68 -3.83
C SER A 80 -4.08 3.13 -5.21
N ARG A 81 -2.76 3.08 -5.45
CA ARG A 81 -2.17 3.34 -6.78
C ARG A 81 -2.79 2.43 -7.84
N PRO A 82 -3.27 2.98 -8.97
CA PRO A 82 -3.90 2.20 -10.02
C PRO A 82 -2.88 1.37 -10.81
N THR A 83 -3.29 0.22 -11.33
CA THR A 83 -2.39 -0.69 -12.06
C THR A 83 -1.76 -0.09 -13.32
N TRP A 84 -2.32 1.00 -13.90
CA TRP A 84 -1.70 1.64 -15.06
C TRP A 84 -0.37 2.34 -14.73
N ILE A 85 -0.09 2.68 -13.46
CA ILE A 85 1.23 3.15 -12.99
C ILE A 85 2.10 2.04 -12.38
N GLN A 86 1.77 0.76 -12.61
CA GLN A 86 2.51 -0.37 -12.05
C GLN A 86 4.01 -0.26 -12.32
N LYS A 87 4.41 0.05 -13.56
CA LYS A 87 5.82 0.17 -13.92
C LYS A 87 6.53 1.25 -13.08
N ALA A 88 5.96 2.45 -12.99
CA ALA A 88 6.54 3.54 -12.22
C ALA A 88 6.65 3.19 -10.73
N THR A 89 5.64 2.52 -10.18
CA THR A 89 5.63 2.06 -8.78
C THR A 89 6.72 1.03 -8.52
N LEU A 90 6.83 -0.01 -9.37
CA LEU A 90 7.86 -1.03 -9.25
C LEU A 90 9.28 -0.45 -9.43
N ASP A 91 9.46 0.45 -10.40
CA ASP A 91 10.74 1.13 -10.62
C ASP A 91 11.13 1.98 -9.40
N TRP A 92 10.17 2.64 -8.75
CA TRP A 92 10.41 3.40 -7.51
C TRP A 92 10.77 2.47 -6.34
N LEU A 93 10.02 1.39 -6.12
CA LEU A 93 10.30 0.40 -5.06
C LEU A 93 11.70 -0.20 -5.20
N ASN A 94 12.08 -0.55 -6.43
CA ASN A 94 13.39 -1.13 -6.73
C ASN A 94 14.53 -0.11 -6.55
N ARG A 95 14.39 1.10 -7.09
CA ARG A 95 15.42 2.16 -6.96
C ARG A 95 15.72 2.51 -5.50
N ASN A 96 14.71 2.47 -4.65
CA ASN A 96 14.81 2.82 -3.24
C ASN A 96 15.06 1.61 -2.31
N ASN A 97 15.27 0.41 -2.87
CA ASN A 97 15.50 -0.82 -2.11
C ASN A 97 14.44 -1.07 -1.03
N ILE A 98 13.15 -0.89 -1.37
CA ILE A 98 12.06 -1.16 -0.44
C ILE A 98 11.91 -2.68 -0.27
N ARG A 99 11.90 -3.15 0.97
CA ARG A 99 11.57 -4.54 1.31
C ARG A 99 10.07 -4.78 1.19
N TYR A 100 9.70 -5.80 0.41
CA TYR A 100 8.34 -6.31 0.28
C TYR A 100 8.36 -7.67 -0.43
N ASP A 101 7.28 -8.43 -0.27
CA ASP A 101 7.09 -9.76 -0.88
C ASP A 101 5.93 -9.77 -1.88
N LEU A 102 4.91 -8.96 -1.61
CA LEU A 102 3.71 -8.86 -2.43
C LEU A 102 3.26 -7.40 -2.56
N LEU A 103 3.06 -6.94 -3.79
CA LEU A 103 2.43 -5.66 -4.08
C LEU A 103 1.01 -5.89 -4.61
N ILE A 104 0.01 -5.29 -3.97
CA ILE A 104 -1.39 -5.29 -4.42
C ILE A 104 -1.75 -3.86 -4.81
N MET A 105 -2.14 -3.68 -6.07
CA MET A 105 -2.50 -2.39 -6.65
C MET A 105 -3.99 -2.33 -6.98
N ARG A 106 -4.55 -1.12 -7.11
CA ARG A 106 -5.95 -0.94 -7.48
C ARG A 106 -6.18 -1.32 -8.94
N PRO A 107 -7.04 -2.32 -9.24
CA PRO A 107 -7.32 -2.70 -10.61
C PRO A 107 -8.10 -1.60 -11.36
N LEU A 108 -7.92 -1.54 -12.68
CA LEU A 108 -8.72 -0.68 -13.54
C LEU A 108 -10.22 -0.99 -13.39
N GLY A 109 -11.03 0.06 -13.27
CA GLY A 109 -12.49 -0.06 -13.10
C GLY A 109 -12.96 -0.20 -11.66
N ASP A 110 -12.06 -0.26 -10.67
CA ASP A 110 -12.43 -0.08 -9.27
C ASP A 110 -12.49 1.42 -8.93
N PHE A 111 -13.69 1.88 -8.56
CA PHE A 111 -13.97 3.26 -8.15
C PHE A 111 -14.34 3.37 -6.67
N GLN A 112 -14.07 2.32 -5.89
CA GLN A 112 -14.38 2.32 -4.46
C GLN A 112 -13.46 3.28 -3.72
N ALA A 113 -13.95 3.84 -2.60
CA ALA A 113 -13.07 4.53 -1.67
C ALA A 113 -11.96 3.58 -1.18
N SER A 114 -10.78 4.12 -0.84
CA SER A 114 -9.63 3.35 -0.34
C SER A 114 -10.00 2.29 0.73
N PRO A 115 -10.79 2.61 1.77
CA PRO A 115 -11.13 1.63 2.79
C PRO A 115 -11.92 0.42 2.27
N GLY A 116 -12.79 0.62 1.26
CA GLY A 116 -13.57 -0.46 0.66
C GLY A 116 -12.66 -1.42 -0.11
N PHE A 117 -11.88 -0.88 -1.05
CA PHE A 117 -10.89 -1.65 -1.81
C PHE A 117 -9.91 -2.39 -0.90
N LYS A 118 -9.32 -1.72 0.10
CA LYS A 118 -8.35 -2.36 1.01
C LYS A 118 -8.99 -3.44 1.88
N ARG A 119 -10.27 -3.32 2.25
CA ARG A 119 -11.02 -4.37 2.95
C ARG A 119 -11.14 -5.62 2.09
N ASP A 120 -11.60 -5.47 0.84
CA ASP A 120 -11.81 -6.58 -0.09
C ASP A 120 -10.51 -7.37 -0.35
N GLU A 121 -9.39 -6.65 -0.48
CA GLU A 121 -8.06 -7.26 -0.65
C GLU A 121 -7.55 -7.93 0.63
N THR A 122 -7.83 -7.36 1.80
CA THR A 122 -7.51 -7.96 3.09
C THR A 122 -8.25 -9.28 3.29
N GLU A 123 -9.52 -9.36 2.88
CA GLU A 123 -10.26 -10.62 2.89
C GLU A 123 -9.68 -11.63 1.88
N SER A 124 -9.26 -11.17 0.71
CA SER A 124 -8.62 -12.02 -0.30
C SER A 124 -7.29 -12.60 0.20
N LEU A 125 -6.47 -11.82 0.90
CA LEU A 125 -5.27 -12.28 1.61
C LEU A 125 -5.59 -13.42 2.58
N ARG A 126 -6.59 -13.23 3.45
CA ARG A 126 -7.06 -14.26 4.40
C ARG A 126 -7.48 -15.54 3.69
N ARG A 127 -8.28 -15.44 2.62
CA ARG A 127 -8.73 -16.60 1.83
C ARG A 127 -7.58 -17.37 1.18
N LEU A 128 -6.49 -16.69 0.84
CA LEU A 128 -5.30 -17.28 0.23
C LEU A 128 -4.24 -17.77 1.25
N GLY A 129 -4.53 -17.63 2.55
CA GLY A 129 -3.68 -18.14 3.64
C GLY A 129 -2.64 -17.14 4.14
N HIS A 130 -2.75 -15.86 3.80
CA HIS A 130 -2.00 -14.80 4.47
C HIS A 130 -2.84 -14.29 5.65
N ILE A 131 -2.21 -14.11 6.81
CA ILE A 131 -2.87 -13.74 8.06
C ILE A 131 -2.37 -12.34 8.42
N PRO A 132 -3.12 -11.27 8.08
CA PRO A 132 -2.74 -9.92 8.47
C PRO A 132 -2.73 -9.79 10.00
N VAL A 133 -1.54 -9.59 10.58
CA VAL A 133 -1.35 -9.42 12.03
C VAL A 133 -1.11 -7.97 12.44
N LEU A 134 -0.70 -7.13 11.48
CA LEU A 134 -0.47 -5.70 11.67
C LEU A 134 -0.74 -4.95 10.35
N ALA A 135 -1.28 -3.74 10.46
CA ALA A 135 -1.36 -2.79 9.35
C ALA A 135 -0.64 -1.48 9.68
N ILE A 136 -0.10 -0.80 8.67
CA ILE A 136 0.51 0.53 8.75
C ILE A 136 -0.06 1.40 7.65
N ASP A 137 -0.72 2.50 8.02
CA ASP A 137 -1.45 3.37 7.08
C ASP A 137 -1.50 4.81 7.61
N ASP A 138 -1.50 5.80 6.73
CA ASP A 138 -1.57 7.23 7.07
C ASP A 138 -2.98 7.81 6.92
N ASP A 139 -3.92 7.11 6.29
CA ASP A 139 -5.30 7.54 6.19
C ASP A 139 -6.12 6.97 7.34
N MET A 140 -6.62 7.85 8.22
CA MET A 140 -7.44 7.46 9.37
C MET A 140 -8.70 6.65 8.97
N ARG A 141 -9.20 6.79 7.74
CA ARG A 141 -10.32 5.97 7.23
C ARG A 141 -9.90 4.52 6.99
N ASN A 142 -8.70 4.28 6.46
CA ASN A 142 -8.13 2.94 6.31
C ASN A 142 -7.80 2.36 7.69
N VAL A 143 -7.21 3.16 8.59
CA VAL A 143 -6.90 2.74 9.98
C VAL A 143 -8.16 2.25 10.72
N ARG A 144 -9.24 3.03 10.66
CA ARG A 144 -10.53 2.63 11.25
C ARG A 144 -11.08 1.36 10.62
N MET A 145 -10.91 1.19 9.31
CA MET A 145 -11.31 -0.02 8.61
C MET A 145 -10.52 -1.25 9.10
N TYR A 146 -9.18 -1.20 9.12
CA TYR A 146 -8.36 -2.32 9.61
C TYR A 146 -8.68 -2.69 11.06
N ARG A 147 -8.88 -1.70 11.92
CA ARG A 147 -9.30 -1.93 13.31
C ARG A 147 -10.68 -2.58 13.39
N SER A 148 -11.63 -2.21 12.52
CA SER A 148 -12.93 -2.88 12.43
C SER A 148 -12.82 -4.35 11.98
N GLU A 149 -11.77 -4.66 11.22
CA GLU A 149 -11.39 -6.01 10.79
C GLU A 149 -10.56 -6.76 11.84
N SER A 150 -10.46 -6.24 13.08
CA SER A 150 -9.66 -6.79 14.18
C SER A 150 -8.16 -6.90 13.88
N ILE A 151 -7.64 -6.04 12.99
CA ILE A 151 -6.20 -5.94 12.70
C ILE A 151 -5.65 -4.75 13.48
N PRO A 152 -4.69 -4.95 14.40
CA PRO A 152 -3.95 -3.84 15.01
C PRO A 152 -3.35 -2.94 13.94
N THR A 153 -3.42 -1.62 14.13
CA THR A 153 -2.96 -0.66 13.10
C THR A 153 -2.18 0.48 13.69
N ILE A 154 -0.97 0.66 13.18
CA ILE A 154 -0.12 1.84 13.40
C ILE A 154 -0.59 2.92 12.45
N PHE A 155 -0.93 4.08 13.01
CA PHE A 155 -1.19 5.30 12.23
C PHE A 155 0.10 6.11 12.16
N LEU A 156 0.50 6.50 10.95
CA LEU A 156 1.62 7.41 10.72
C LEU A 156 1.05 8.71 10.14
N ASP A 157 1.35 9.85 10.75
CA ASP A 157 0.87 11.13 10.24
C ASP A 157 1.75 11.56 9.05
N SER A 158 1.19 11.53 7.84
CA SER A 158 1.86 11.99 6.63
C SER A 158 1.90 13.52 6.50
N GLY A 159 1.07 14.24 7.26
CA GLY A 159 0.97 15.70 7.22
C GLY A 159 0.10 16.25 6.09
N TYR A 160 -0.50 15.41 5.23
CA TYR A 160 -1.36 15.86 4.12
C TYR A 160 -2.85 15.53 4.30
N HIS A 161 -3.21 14.74 5.31
CA HIS A 161 -4.59 14.48 5.67
C HIS A 161 -5.07 15.48 6.75
N PRO A 162 -6.19 16.19 6.53
CA PRO A 162 -6.75 17.05 7.56
C PRO A 162 -7.28 16.19 8.73
N HIS A 163 -6.86 16.54 9.95
CA HIS A 163 -7.29 15.92 11.22
C HIS A 163 -8.71 16.31 11.62
#